data_AF-A0A0F9HYV9-F1
#
_entry.id   AF-A0A0F9HYV9-F1
#
_cell.length_a   1.000
_cell.length_b   1.000
_cell.length_c   1.000
_cell.angle_alpha   90.00
_cell.angle_beta   90.00
_cell.angle_gamma   90.00
#
_symmetry.space_group_name_H-M   'P 1'
#
loop_
_entity.id
_entity.type
_entity.pdbx_description
1 polymer ?
#
loop_
_entity_poly.entity_id
_entity_poly.type
_entity_poly.pdbx_seq_one_letter_code
_entity_poly.pdbx_strand_id
1 'polypeptide(L)'
;FMSAFTSFSEEFFSQELDRAKFGEFTVLMKIVFNFTICYLFKGQSYLALKKLAKFARIINENDSITETFQKYQNSSQLLEIRDFPFLKSFITEVFVKSE
;
A
#
# COMPACT_ATOMS: atom_id res chain seq x y z
N PHE A 1 -20.91 -30.34 -1.73
CA PHE A 1 -19.63 -29.85 -1.18
C PHE A 1 -18.79 -29.16 -2.25
N MET A 2 -18.27 -29.87 -3.26
CA MET A 2 -17.38 -29.26 -4.27
C MET A 2 -17.99 -28.06 -5.02
N SER A 3 -19.25 -28.14 -5.47
CA SER A 3 -19.91 -26.99 -6.10
C SER A 3 -20.03 -25.78 -5.18
N ALA A 4 -20.36 -25.99 -3.89
CA ALA A 4 -20.41 -24.91 -2.91
C ALA A 4 -19.02 -24.32 -2.62
N PHE A 5 -17.98 -25.16 -2.57
CA PHE A 5 -16.59 -24.71 -2.44
C PHE A 5 -16.15 -23.87 -3.64
N THR A 6 -16.47 -24.29 -4.86
CA THR A 6 -16.17 -23.55 -6.09
C THR A 6 -16.88 -22.19 -6.09
N SER A 7 -18.19 -22.16 -5.85
CA SER A 7 -18.95 -20.90 -5.82
C SER A 7 -18.46 -19.94 -4.74
N PHE A 8 -18.16 -20.44 -3.54
CA PHE A 8 -17.59 -19.62 -2.47
C PHE A 8 -16.18 -19.11 -2.81
N SER A 9 -15.34 -19.95 -3.42
CA SER A 9 -13.99 -19.54 -3.81
C SER A 9 -14.03 -18.45 -4.89
N GLU A 10 -14.88 -18.62 -5.90
CA GLU A 10 -15.09 -17.60 -6.95
C GLU A 10 -15.58 -16.28 -6.35
N GLU A 11 -16.55 -16.32 -5.44
CA GLU A 11 -17.03 -15.14 -4.72
C GLU A 11 -15.90 -14.49 -3.88
N PHE A 12 -15.18 -15.29 -3.09
CA PHE A 12 -14.12 -14.80 -2.20
C PHE A 12 -12.96 -14.17 -2.98
N PHE A 13 -12.49 -14.83 -4.04
CA PHE A 13 -11.39 -14.33 -4.87
C PHE A 13 -11.81 -13.26 -5.89
N SER A 14 -13.11 -13.01 -6.06
CA SER A 14 -13.60 -11.84 -6.82
C SER A 14 -13.41 -10.52 -6.07
N GLN A 15 -13.15 -10.58 -4.76
CA GLN A 15 -12.90 -9.41 -3.93
C GLN A 15 -11.45 -8.94 -4.05
N GLU A 16 -11.23 -7.64 -3.92
CA GLU A 16 -9.87 -7.09 -3.87
C GLU A 16 -9.18 -7.53 -2.57
N LEU A 17 -7.93 -7.96 -2.68
CA LEU A 17 -7.11 -8.26 -1.51
C LEU A 17 -6.67 -6.95 -0.86
N ASP A 18 -7.52 -6.39 -0.01
CA ASP A 18 -7.27 -5.13 0.71
C ASP A 18 -6.47 -5.35 2.01
N ARG A 19 -6.52 -6.56 2.56
CA ARG A 19 -5.95 -6.90 3.86
C ARG A 19 -5.57 -8.37 3.96
N ALA A 20 -4.42 -8.64 4.58
CA ALA A 20 -4.02 -9.99 4.98
C ALA A 20 -3.49 -9.98 6.42
N LYS A 21 -3.85 -10.99 7.23
CA LYS A 21 -3.40 -11.13 8.61
C LYS A 21 -2.48 -12.34 8.76
N PHE A 22 -1.31 -12.14 9.35
CA PHE A 22 -0.27 -13.14 9.59
C PHE A 22 0.11 -13.12 11.08
N GLY A 23 -0.60 -13.90 11.90
CA GLY A 23 -0.47 -13.85 13.36
C GLY A 23 -0.79 -12.43 13.89
N GLU A 24 0.18 -11.82 14.56
CA GLU A 24 0.08 -10.45 15.11
C GLU A 24 0.28 -9.35 14.06
N PHE A 25 0.70 -9.71 12.85
CA PHE A 25 0.94 -8.77 11.78
C PHE A 25 -0.26 -8.67 10.85
N THR A 26 -0.53 -7.47 10.35
CA THR A 26 -1.52 -7.24 9.30
C THR A 26 -0.87 -6.43 8.19
N VAL A 27 -1.10 -6.83 6.95
CA VAL A 27 -0.76 -6.09 5.75
C VAL A 27 -2.03 -5.44 5.23
N LEU A 28 -1.98 -4.13 4.99
CA LEU A 28 -2.96 -3.42 4.19
C LEU A 28 -2.39 -3.21 2.79
N MET A 29 -3.21 -3.43 1.78
CA MET A 29 -2.87 -3.21 0.39
C MET A 29 -3.80 -2.12 -0.15
N LYS A 30 -3.22 -1.15 -0.85
CA LYS A 30 -3.98 -0.10 -1.52
C LYS A 30 -3.39 0.15 -2.89
N ILE A 31 -4.22 0.01 -3.91
CA ILE A 31 -3.87 0.37 -5.28
C ILE A 31 -3.89 1.89 -5.39
N VAL A 32 -2.81 2.46 -5.91
CA VAL A 32 -2.65 3.88 -6.23
C VAL A 32 -1.99 3.97 -7.60
N PHE A 33 -2.74 4.47 -8.60
CA PHE A 33 -2.37 4.37 -10.01
C PHE A 33 -2.07 2.92 -10.43
N ASN A 34 -0.89 2.69 -10.99
CA ASN A 34 -0.41 1.37 -11.44
C ASN A 34 0.48 0.70 -10.37
N PHE A 35 0.44 1.19 -9.13
CA PHE A 35 1.25 0.68 -8.04
C PHE A 35 0.37 0.15 -6.90
N THR A 36 0.87 -0.89 -6.23
CA THR A 36 0.28 -1.38 -4.99
C THR A 36 1.15 -0.93 -3.82
N ILE A 37 0.55 -0.19 -2.89
CA ILE A 37 1.19 0.18 -1.64
C ILE A 37 0.85 -0.88 -0.60
N CYS A 38 1.88 -1.54 -0.06
CA CYS A 38 1.74 -2.53 1.01
C CYS A 38 2.22 -1.93 2.33
N TYR A 39 1.35 -1.91 3.34
CA TYR A 39 1.69 -1.43 4.68
C TYR A 39 1.54 -2.53 5.72
N LEU A 40 2.67 -3.00 6.24
CA LEU A 40 2.76 -3.99 7.30
C LEU A 40 2.78 -3.30 8.68
N PHE A 41 1.89 -3.70 9.58
CA PHE A 41 1.81 -3.15 10.93
C PHE A 41 1.38 -4.21 11.95
N LYS A 42 1.51 -3.87 13.23
CA LYS A 42 0.96 -4.61 14.38
C LYS A 42 -0.06 -3.74 15.10
N GLY A 43 -1.10 -4.36 15.67
CA GLY A 43 -2.10 -3.67 16.50
C GLY A 43 -3.36 -3.23 15.75
N GLN A 44 -3.92 -2.07 16.14
CA GLN A 44 -5.24 -1.64 15.67
C GLN A 44 -5.23 -1.15 14.21
N SER A 45 -6.15 -1.68 13.40
CA SER A 45 -6.22 -1.36 11.96
C SER A 45 -6.67 0.06 11.66
N TYR A 46 -7.39 0.73 12.56
CA TYR A 46 -7.95 2.07 12.29
C TYR A 46 -6.86 3.12 12.01
N LEU A 47 -5.87 3.23 12.90
CA LEU A 47 -4.76 4.16 12.72
C LEU A 47 -3.93 3.78 11.48
N ALA A 48 -3.74 2.49 11.24
CA ALA A 48 -2.99 2.02 10.09
C ALA A 48 -3.65 2.38 8.75
N LEU A 49 -4.99 2.20 8.66
CA LEU A 49 -5.80 2.62 7.52
C LEU A 49 -5.72 4.13 7.30
N LYS A 50 -5.82 4.93 8.37
CA LYS A 50 -5.73 6.40 8.29
C LYS A 50 -4.36 6.85 7.77
N LYS A 51 -3.27 6.25 8.27
CA LYS A 51 -1.91 6.53 7.80
C LYS A 51 -1.74 6.14 6.33
N LEU A 52 -2.18 4.93 5.94
CA LEU A 52 -2.12 4.48 4.54
C LEU A 52 -2.93 5.36 3.60
N ALA A 53 -4.14 5.78 4.00
CA ALA A 53 -4.97 6.69 3.23
C ALA A 53 -4.31 8.06 3.05
N LYS A 54 -3.71 8.62 4.12
CA LYS A 54 -2.94 9.88 4.04
C LYS A 54 -1.77 9.76 3.07
N PHE A 55 -1.01 8.67 3.16
CA PHE A 55 0.14 8.42 2.28
C PHE A 55 -0.28 8.29 0.81
N ALA A 56 -1.33 7.51 0.54
CA ALA A 56 -1.88 7.35 -0.80
C ALA A 56 -2.36 8.69 -1.40
N ARG A 57 -2.99 9.54 -0.57
CA ARG A 57 -3.39 10.88 -0.99
C ARG A 57 -2.19 11.75 -1.36
N ILE A 58 -1.13 11.76 -0.55
CA ILE A 58 0.10 12.51 -0.83
C ILE A 58 0.72 12.08 -2.16
N ILE A 59 0.76 10.77 -2.45
CA ILE A 59 1.27 10.27 -3.74
C ILE A 59 0.37 10.76 -4.89
N ASN A 60 -0.95 10.66 -4.73
CA ASN A 60 -1.92 11.02 -5.75
C ASN A 60 -1.95 12.54 -6.06
N GLU A 61 -1.71 13.38 -5.05
CA GLU A 61 -1.73 14.84 -5.17
C GLU A 61 -0.36 15.44 -5.56
N ASN A 62 0.68 14.60 -5.72
CA ASN A 62 2.04 15.07 -6.00
C ASN A 62 2.58 14.46 -7.30
N ASP A 63 2.48 15.25 -8.37
CA ASP A 63 2.92 14.86 -9.71
C ASP A 63 4.40 14.45 -9.74
N SER A 64 5.27 15.15 -8.99
CA SER A 64 6.71 14.83 -8.94
C SER A 64 6.98 13.43 -8.38
N ILE A 65 6.20 12.98 -7.39
CA ILE A 65 6.30 11.60 -6.88
C ILE A 65 5.84 10.62 -7.94
N THR A 66 4.69 10.89 -8.57
CA THR A 66 4.10 10.01 -9.58
C THR A 66 4.99 9.87 -10.82
N GLU A 67 5.54 10.97 -11.33
CA GLU A 67 6.52 10.99 -12.42
C GLU A 67 7.79 10.21 -12.07
N THR A 68 8.27 10.35 -10.83
CA THR A 68 9.43 9.59 -10.35
C THR A 68 9.11 8.09 -10.34
N PHE A 69 7.97 7.69 -9.80
CA PHE A 69 7.58 6.27 -9.77
C PHE A 69 7.45 5.69 -11.19
N GLN A 70 6.84 6.43 -12.12
CA GLN A 70 6.73 6.02 -13.52
C GLN A 70 8.09 5.88 -14.19
N LYS A 71 9.04 6.79 -13.93
CA LYS A 71 10.42 6.70 -14.45
C LYS A 71 11.13 5.43 -13.98
N TYR A 72 10.99 5.07 -12.71
CA TYR A 72 11.60 3.86 -12.15
C TYR A 72 10.89 2.59 -12.64
N GLN A 73 9.57 2.64 -12.81
CA GLN A 73 8.79 1.55 -13.43
C GLN A 73 9.27 1.28 -14.86
N ASN A 74 9.40 2.33 -15.70
CA ASN A 74 9.80 2.20 -17.10
C ASN A 74 11.25 1.74 -17.27
N SER A 75 12.12 2.06 -16.32
CA SER A 75 13.53 1.62 -16.32
C SER A 75 13.74 0.27 -15.65
N SER A 76 12.70 -0.33 -15.06
CA SER A 76 12.79 -1.54 -14.23
C SER A 76 13.86 -1.44 -13.12
N GLN A 77 14.11 -0.23 -12.63
CA GLN A 77 15.09 0.03 -11.58
C GLN A 77 14.42 0.02 -10.20
N LEU A 78 15.13 -0.50 -9.21
CA LEU A 78 14.71 -0.37 -7.82
C LEU A 78 14.90 1.09 -7.39
N LEU A 79 13.81 1.70 -6.91
CA LEU A 79 13.89 2.99 -6.24
C LEU A 79 14.19 2.77 -4.76
N GLU A 80 15.39 3.12 -4.31
CA GLU A 80 15.69 3.13 -2.88
C GLU A 80 15.35 4.48 -2.25
N ILE A 81 15.01 4.47 -0.95
CA ILE A 81 14.68 5.67 -0.19
C ILE A 81 15.82 6.71 -0.20
N ARG A 82 17.08 6.24 -0.29
CA ARG A 82 18.26 7.12 -0.38
C ARG A 82 18.33 7.93 -1.68
N ASP A 83 17.77 7.39 -2.75
CA ASP A 83 17.78 8.01 -4.08
C ASP A 83 16.63 9.02 -4.24
N PHE A 84 15.66 9.00 -3.32
CA PHE A 84 14.54 9.93 -3.30
C PHE A 84 14.25 10.48 -1.90
N PRO A 85 15.09 11.40 -1.40
CA PRO A 85 14.95 12.00 -0.06
C PRO A 85 13.59 12.66 0.20
N PHE A 86 12.92 13.14 -0.85
CA PHE A 86 11.59 13.72 -0.76
C PHE A 86 10.52 12.70 -0.37
N LEU A 87 10.59 11.45 -0.87
CA LEU A 87 9.70 10.39 -0.40
C LEU A 87 9.96 10.03 1.06
N LYS A 88 11.22 10.06 1.49
CA LYS A 88 11.60 9.80 2.88
C LYS A 88 10.92 10.76 3.85
N SER A 89 10.81 12.04 3.50
CA SER A 89 10.16 13.04 4.38
C SER A 89 8.69 12.71 4.59
N PHE A 90 7.94 12.34 3.54
CA PHE A 90 6.55 11.94 3.66
C PHE A 90 6.35 10.64 4.42
N ILE A 91 7.19 9.62 4.17
CA ILE A 91 7.12 8.37 4.95
C ILE A 91 7.30 8.68 6.44
N THR A 92 8.26 9.55 6.77
CA THR A 92 8.51 9.95 8.15
C THR A 92 7.35 10.73 8.75
N GLU A 93 6.79 11.69 8.01
CA GLU A 93 5.64 12.47 8.44
C GLU A 93 4.39 11.60 8.69
N VAL A 94 4.12 10.66 7.79
CA VAL A 94 2.89 9.86 7.84
C VAL A 94 2.99 8.70 8.82
N PHE A 95 4.13 8.02 8.89
CA PHE A 95 4.22 6.76 9.65
C PHE A 95 5.00 6.89 10.96
N VAL A 96 5.94 7.84 11.07
CA VAL A 96 6.83 7.96 12.24
C VAL A 96 6.41 9.09 13.19
N LYS A 97 6.11 10.29 12.65
CA LYS A 97 5.79 11.48 13.46
C LYS A 97 4.31 11.63 13.82
N SER A 98 3.45 10.76 13.31
CA SER A 98 2.01 10.85 13.49
C SER A 98 1.60 10.39 14.89
N GLU A 99 1.12 11.37 15.68
CA GLU A 99 0.43 11.23 16.97
C GLU A 99 -0.71 10.19 16.94
#